data_AF-A0A6B3GWG9-F1
#
_entry.id   AF-A0A6B3GWG9-F1
#
_cell.length_a   1.000
_cell.length_b   1.000
_cell.length_c   1.000
_cell.angle_alpha   90.00
_cell.angle_beta   90.00
_cell.angle_gamma   90.00
#
_symmetry.space_group_name_H-M   'P 1'
#
loop_
_entity.id
_entity.type
_entity.pdbx_description
1 polymer ?
#
loop_
_entity_poly.entity_id
_entity_poly.type
_entity_poly.pdbx_seq_one_letter_code
_entity_poly.pdbx_strand_id
1 'polypeptide(L)'
;RYEMQQVADAACELLQSRPPERALREWMDRLARFAMTKAGLADAIRLVTSAPGGPARPGPTPVMEAAGTLLRACEDAGAIRSGVTPDDFFLAIAGLWQIDPHEDWEP
;
A
#
# COMPACT_ATOMS: atom_id res chain seq x y z
N ARG A 1 13.17 1.46 -7.84
CA ARG A 1 12.12 2.50 -8.06
C ARG A 1 11.05 2.03 -9.06
N TYR A 2 11.41 1.32 -10.14
CA TYR A 2 10.46 0.87 -11.17
C TYR A 2 9.30 -0.02 -10.67
N GLU A 3 9.57 -0.94 -9.74
CA GLU A 3 8.54 -1.87 -9.23
C GLU A 3 7.49 -1.20 -8.31
N MET A 4 7.87 -0.19 -7.52
CA MET A 4 6.89 0.58 -6.72
C MET A 4 5.96 1.38 -7.63
N GLN A 5 6.49 1.88 -8.76
CA GLN A 5 5.68 2.55 -9.76
C GLN A 5 4.69 1.58 -10.41
N GLN A 6 5.12 0.36 -10.73
CA GLN A 6 4.20 -0.67 -11.24
C GLN A 6 3.08 -1.03 -10.26
N VAL A 7 3.38 -1.10 -8.96
CA VAL A 7 2.32 -1.29 -7.93
C VAL A 7 1.37 -0.09 -7.92
N ALA A 8 1.89 1.13 -8.04
CA ALA A 8 1.05 2.33 -8.09
C ALA A 8 0.16 2.37 -9.36
N ASP A 9 0.73 2.11 -10.53
CA ASP A 9 0.05 2.15 -11.83
C ASP A 9 -1.09 1.11 -11.90
N ALA A 10 -0.89 -0.06 -11.27
CA ALA A 10 -1.89 -1.11 -11.20
C ALA A 10 -3.22 -0.63 -10.58
N ALA A 11 -3.22 0.35 -9.67
CA ALA A 11 -4.46 0.83 -9.06
C ALA A 11 -5.46 1.36 -10.10
N CYS A 12 -4.97 2.15 -11.06
CA CYS A 12 -5.78 2.71 -12.13
C CYS A 12 -6.28 1.61 -13.08
N GLU A 13 -5.43 0.68 -13.48
CA GLU A 13 -5.78 -0.45 -14.36
C GLU A 13 -6.85 -1.36 -13.74
N LEU A 14 -6.73 -1.61 -12.43
CA LEU A 14 -7.66 -2.46 -11.68
C LEU A 14 -9.04 -1.81 -11.59
N LEU A 15 -9.11 -0.50 -11.35
CA LEU A 15 -10.39 0.23 -11.29
C LEU A 15 -11.10 0.32 -12.65
N GLN A 16 -10.37 0.26 -13.76
CA GLN A 16 -10.98 0.26 -15.09
C GLN A 16 -11.69 -1.06 -15.43
N SER A 17 -11.27 -2.16 -14.80
CA SER A 17 -11.71 -3.52 -15.17
C SER A 17 -12.52 -4.22 -14.08
N ARG A 18 -12.57 -3.68 -12.86
CA ARG A 18 -13.16 -4.36 -11.70
C ARG A 18 -13.94 -3.42 -10.78
N PRO A 19 -14.91 -3.95 -10.02
CA PRO A 19 -15.51 -3.23 -8.90
C PRO A 19 -14.44 -2.73 -7.91
N PRO A 20 -14.61 -1.55 -7.30
CA PRO A 20 -13.58 -0.92 -6.47
C PRO A 20 -13.05 -1.80 -5.33
N GLU A 21 -13.91 -2.54 -4.65
CA GLU A 21 -13.52 -3.42 -3.55
C GLU A 21 -12.68 -4.63 -4.02
N ARG A 22 -12.93 -5.10 -5.25
CA ARG A 22 -12.12 -6.14 -5.89
C ARG A 22 -10.79 -5.58 -6.38
N ALA A 23 -10.80 -4.37 -6.93
CA ALA A 23 -9.59 -3.65 -7.34
C ALA A 23 -8.67 -3.40 -6.13
N LEU A 24 -9.21 -2.89 -5.02
CA LEU A 24 -8.45 -2.66 -3.78
C LEU A 24 -7.85 -3.95 -3.23
N ARG A 25 -8.64 -5.05 -3.18
CA ARG A 25 -8.14 -6.35 -2.72
C ARG A 25 -6.97 -6.86 -3.56
N GLU A 26 -7.12 -6.87 -4.88
CA GLU A 26 -6.05 -7.36 -5.75
C GLU A 26 -4.80 -6.45 -5.73
N TRP A 27 -5.02 -5.14 -5.61
CA TRP A 27 -3.92 -4.20 -5.44
C TRP A 27 -3.14 -4.47 -4.13
N MET A 28 -3.84 -4.73 -3.03
CA MET A 28 -3.22 -5.13 -1.76
C MET A 28 -2.42 -6.43 -1.90
N ASP A 29 -2.92 -7.42 -2.64
CA ASP A 29 -2.17 -8.67 -2.89
C ASP A 29 -0.86 -8.40 -3.65
N ARG A 30 -0.88 -7.47 -4.63
CA ARG A 30 0.35 -7.06 -5.36
C ARG A 30 1.33 -6.32 -4.44
N LEU A 31 0.81 -5.44 -3.59
CA LEU A 31 1.61 -4.72 -2.60
C LEU A 31 2.26 -5.68 -1.59
N ALA A 32 1.51 -6.66 -1.10
CA ALA A 32 2.02 -7.68 -0.19
C ALA A 32 3.10 -8.55 -0.85
N ARG A 33 2.87 -9.04 -2.08
CA ARG A 33 3.90 -9.76 -2.84
C ARG A 33 5.17 -8.93 -2.99
N PHE A 34 5.02 -7.66 -3.37
CA PHE A 34 6.16 -6.75 -3.47
C PHE A 34 6.92 -6.60 -2.14
N ALA A 35 6.19 -6.50 -1.01
CA ALA A 35 6.78 -6.41 0.31
C ALA A 35 7.59 -7.67 0.68
N MET A 36 7.03 -8.86 0.41
CA MET A 36 7.64 -10.15 0.72
C MET A 36 8.85 -10.46 -0.16
N THR A 37 8.77 -10.23 -1.47
CA THR A 37 9.92 -10.41 -2.38
C THR A 37 11.07 -9.48 -2.02
N LYS A 38 10.75 -8.33 -1.43
CA LYS A 38 11.76 -7.38 -0.99
C LYS A 38 12.20 -7.55 0.44
N ALA A 39 11.67 -8.47 1.24
CA ALA A 39 11.88 -8.64 2.68
C ALA A 39 13.35 -8.75 3.20
N GLY A 40 14.36 -8.34 2.42
CA GLY A 40 15.40 -7.44 2.92
C GLY A 40 14.95 -5.97 3.15
N LEU A 41 13.64 -5.67 3.07
CA LEU A 41 13.02 -4.34 3.02
C LEU A 41 12.83 -3.72 4.41
N ALA A 42 12.93 -4.51 5.49
CA ALA A 42 13.00 -3.96 6.84
C ALA A 42 14.16 -2.94 6.95
N ASP A 43 15.28 -3.18 6.25
CA ASP A 43 16.40 -2.24 6.16
C ASP A 43 16.10 -1.01 5.29
N ALA A 44 15.31 -1.17 4.23
CA ALA A 44 14.90 -0.04 3.39
C ALA A 44 13.82 0.83 4.06
N ILE A 45 12.90 0.23 4.82
CA ILE A 45 11.88 0.94 5.60
C ILE A 45 12.55 1.73 6.73
N ARG A 46 13.56 1.17 7.42
CA ARG A 46 14.41 1.91 8.37
C ARG A 46 15.13 3.10 7.73
N LEU A 47 15.62 2.95 6.50
CA LEU A 47 16.29 4.04 5.77
C LEU A 47 15.35 5.19 5.41
N VAL A 48 14.07 4.90 5.19
CA VAL A 48 13.02 5.91 4.87
C VAL A 48 12.39 6.51 6.14
N THR A 49 12.35 5.78 7.25
CA THR A 49 11.80 6.27 8.54
C THR A 49 12.84 6.93 9.44
N SER A 50 14.15 6.74 9.19
CA SER A 50 15.22 7.41 9.93
C SER A 50 15.59 8.76 9.31
N ALA A 51 14.77 9.78 9.55
CA ALA A 51 15.21 11.17 9.44
C ALA A 51 14.56 12.04 10.54
N PRO A 52 15.14 12.11 11.75
CA PRO A 52 14.77 13.15 12.70
C PRO A 52 15.60 14.42 12.36
N GLY A 53 15.01 15.36 11.60
CA GLY A 53 15.45 16.77 11.62
C GLY A 53 15.94 17.44 10.32
N GLY A 54 15.31 17.25 9.15
CA GLY A 54 15.63 18.01 7.91
C GLY A 54 14.40 18.53 7.17
N PRO A 55 14.49 19.65 6.39
CA PRO A 55 13.33 20.41 5.94
C PRO A 55 12.63 19.75 4.74
N ALA A 56 11.30 19.89 4.73
CA ALA A 56 10.32 19.30 3.83
C ALA A 56 9.93 17.85 4.17
N ARG A 57 8.71 17.71 4.71
CA ARG A 57 7.96 16.46 4.73
C ARG A 57 7.93 15.95 3.28
N PRO A 58 8.56 14.81 2.93
CA PRO A 58 8.51 14.31 1.56
C PRO A 58 7.03 14.12 1.18
N GLY A 59 6.67 14.55 -0.02
CA GLY A 59 5.30 14.40 -0.54
C GLY A 59 4.85 12.94 -0.53
N PRO A 60 3.54 12.67 -0.64
CA PRO A 60 3.02 11.31 -0.65
C PRO A 60 3.71 10.49 -1.74
N THR A 61 4.06 9.24 -1.39
CA THR A 61 4.69 8.34 -2.35
C THR A 61 3.68 7.89 -3.42
N PRO A 62 4.11 7.45 -4.62
CA PRO A 62 3.19 6.94 -5.64
C PRO A 62 2.25 5.83 -5.13
N VAL A 63 2.73 5.01 -4.19
CA VAL A 63 1.94 3.94 -3.57
C VAL A 63 0.87 4.52 -2.62
N MET A 64 1.16 5.62 -1.91
CA MET A 64 0.16 6.33 -1.10
C MET A 64 -0.92 6.99 -1.95
N GLU A 65 -0.55 7.59 -3.08
CA GLU A 65 -1.50 8.20 -4.01
C GLU A 65 -2.41 7.14 -4.65
N ALA A 66 -1.84 5.99 -5.05
CA ALA A 66 -2.58 4.85 -5.55
C ALA A 66 -3.58 4.29 -4.52
N ALA A 67 -3.15 4.13 -3.26
CA ALA A 67 -4.03 3.72 -2.16
C ALA A 67 -5.20 4.70 -1.98
N GLY A 68 -4.93 6.01 -1.98
CA GLY A 68 -5.98 7.03 -1.88
C GLY A 68 -7.00 6.97 -3.01
N THR A 69 -6.55 6.69 -4.23
CA THR A 69 -7.44 6.53 -5.39
C THR A 69 -8.39 5.33 -5.21
N LEU A 70 -7.85 4.20 -4.77
CA LEU A 70 -8.66 2.99 -4.53
C LEU A 70 -9.62 3.15 -3.36
N LEU A 71 -9.17 3.73 -2.24
CA LEU A 71 -9.99 3.98 -1.07
C LEU A 71 -11.16 4.91 -1.41
N ARG A 72 -10.89 5.99 -2.14
CA ARG A 72 -11.94 6.92 -2.60
C ARG A 72 -12.96 6.23 -3.50
N ALA A 73 -12.51 5.43 -4.47
CA ALA A 73 -13.42 4.69 -5.32
C ALA A 73 -14.28 3.69 -4.54
N CYS A 74 -13.71 3.05 -3.50
CA CYS A 74 -14.46 2.16 -2.61
C CYS A 74 -15.46 2.91 -1.73
N GLU A 75 -15.08 4.09 -1.23
CA GLU A 75 -15.95 4.96 -0.43
C GLU A 75 -17.12 5.47 -1.27
N ASP A 76 -16.86 5.96 -2.48
CA ASP A 76 -17.88 6.42 -3.43
C ASP A 76 -18.87 5.29 -3.83
N ALA A 77 -18.38 4.04 -3.87
CA ALA A 77 -19.21 2.86 -4.11
C ALA A 77 -19.93 2.34 -2.84
N GLY A 78 -19.69 2.93 -1.67
CA GLY A 78 -20.25 2.48 -0.39
C GLY A 78 -19.70 1.14 0.09
N ALA A 79 -18.56 0.69 -0.45
CA ALA A 79 -17.96 -0.60 -0.14
C ALA A 79 -17.09 -0.59 1.13
N ILE A 80 -16.67 0.60 1.59
CA ILE A 80 -15.93 0.81 2.84
C ILE A 80 -16.55 1.91 3.67
N ARG A 81 -16.14 2.01 4.93
CA ARG A 81 -16.46 3.14 5.81
C ARG A 81 -15.91 4.44 5.21
N SER A 82 -16.71 5.49 5.25
CA SER A 82 -16.31 6.83 4.83
C SER A 82 -15.20 7.42 5.71
N GLY A 83 -14.29 8.18 5.10
CA GLY A 83 -13.24 8.91 5.79
C GLY A 83 -12.00 8.09 6.17
N VAL A 84 -11.78 6.92 5.54
CA VAL A 84 -10.51 6.19 5.68
C VAL A 84 -9.44 6.89 4.85
N THR A 85 -8.42 7.42 5.51
CA THR A 85 -7.30 8.07 4.82
C THR A 85 -6.24 7.05 4.38
N PRO A 86 -5.39 7.36 3.39
CA PRO A 86 -4.23 6.52 3.06
C PRO A 86 -3.32 6.27 4.27
N ASP A 87 -3.09 7.28 5.11
CA ASP A 87 -2.31 7.15 6.34
C ASP A 87 -2.94 6.14 7.30
N ASP A 88 -4.25 6.22 7.55
CA ASP A 88 -4.98 5.25 8.39
C ASP A 88 -4.87 3.83 7.82
N PHE A 89 -4.99 3.71 6.50
CA PHE A 89 -4.88 2.44 5.80
C PHE A 89 -3.48 1.82 5.97
N PHE A 90 -2.42 2.60 5.75
CA PHE A 90 -1.05 2.12 5.96
C PHE A 90 -0.73 1.81 7.42
N LEU A 91 -1.24 2.61 8.36
CA LEU A 91 -1.13 2.32 9.80
C LEU A 91 -1.83 1.00 10.17
N ALA A 92 -3.01 0.74 9.61
CA ALA A 92 -3.76 -0.50 9.87
C ALA A 92 -3.02 -1.75 9.37
N ILE A 93 -2.37 -1.67 8.21
CA ILE A 93 -1.62 -2.80 7.65
C ILE A 93 -0.17 -2.87 8.15
N ALA A 94 0.39 -1.80 8.73
CA ALA A 94 1.80 -1.76 9.15
C ALA A 94 2.17 -2.89 10.14
N GLY A 95 1.23 -3.29 11.01
CA GLY A 95 1.43 -4.42 11.92
C GLY A 95 1.59 -5.76 11.20
N LEU A 96 0.94 -5.95 10.05
CA LEU A 96 1.05 -7.16 9.23
C LEU A 96 2.44 -7.32 8.60
N TRP A 97 3.16 -6.22 8.41
CA TRP A 97 4.49 -6.20 7.79
C TRP A 97 5.61 -6.50 8.79
N GLN A 98 5.27 -6.64 10.08
CA GLN A 98 6.16 -7.10 11.13
C GLN A 98 6.06 -8.62 11.35
N ILE A 99 5.14 -9.30 10.67
CA ILE A 99 4.99 -10.75 10.71
C ILE A 99 6.11 -11.36 9.86
N ASP A 100 6.80 -12.35 10.42
CA ASP A 100 7.93 -13.00 9.77
C ASP A 100 7.46 -13.71 8.48
N PRO A 101 8.00 -13.38 7.29
CA PRO A 101 7.65 -14.08 6.05
C PRO A 101 8.05 -15.57 6.06
N HIS A 102 8.84 -16.02 7.05
CA HIS A 102 9.21 -17.41 7.27
C HIS A 102 8.25 -18.16 8.22
N GLU A 103 7.28 -17.50 8.86
CA GLU A 103 6.14 -18.22 9.44
C GLU A 103 5.21 -18.65 8.30
N ASP A 104 4.82 -19.93 8.26
CA ASP A 104 3.96 -20.55 7.27
C ASP A 104 2.63 -19.78 7.09
N TRP A 105 2.63 -18.78 6.21
CA TRP A 105 1.50 -17.87 5.97
C TRP A 105 0.64 -18.28 4.76
N GLU A 106 1.07 -19.30 4.01
CA GLU A 106 0.34 -19.90 2.89
C GLU A 106 -0.05 -21.35 3.24
N PRO A 107 -1.34 -21.74 3.18
CA PRO A 107 -1.77 -23.12 3.42
C PRO A 107 -1.52 -24.06 2.22
#